data_AF-A0A1G7DBE6-F1
#
_entry.id   AF-A0A1G7DBE6-F1
#
_cell.length_a   1.000
_cell.length_b   1.000
_cell.length_c   1.000
_cell.angle_alpha   90.00
_cell.angle_beta   90.00
_cell.angle_gamma   90.00
#
_symmetry.space_group_name_H-M   'P 1'
#
loop_
_entity.id
_entity.type
_entity.pdbx_description
1 polymer ?
#
loop_
_entity_poly.entity_id
_entity_poly.type
_entity_poly.pdbx_seq_one_letter_code
_entity_poly.pdbx_strand_id
1 'polypeptide(L)' 'MRIKPTKCTVRLRKAEFKKEWYVYIESYPVFEVNNEKPKRVREYINRVLVR' A
#
# COMPACT_ATOMS: atom_id res chain seq x y z
N MET A 1 23.49 11.64 -0.87
CA MET A 1 22.70 10.59 -0.20
C MET A 1 22.14 9.63 -1.24
N ARG A 2 22.38 8.32 -1.17
CA ARG A 2 21.71 7.35 -2.05
C ARG A 2 20.25 7.20 -1.60
N ILE A 3 19.32 7.75 -2.37
CA ILE A 3 17.89 7.55 -2.15
C ILE A 3 17.59 6.07 -2.42
N LYS A 4 17.07 5.35 -1.43
CA LYS A 4 16.65 3.96 -1.61
C LYS A 4 15.39 3.95 -2.49
N PRO A 5 15.26 3.01 -3.44
CA PRO A 5 14.04 2.89 -4.23
C PRO A 5 12.84 2.60 -3.32
N THR A 6 11.68 3.13 -3.67
CA THR A 6 10.41 2.81 -3.00
C THR A 6 10.13 1.32 -3.16
N LYS A 7 9.93 0.63 -2.03
CA LYS A 7 9.45 -0.75 -2.00
C LYS A 7 7.94 -0.74 -1.80
N CYS A 8 7.24 -1.54 -2.59
CA CYS A 8 5.81 -1.73 -2.50
C CYS A 8 5.50 -3.18 -2.09
N THR A 9 4.63 -3.37 -1.10
CA THR A 9 4.15 -4.68 -0.66
C THR A 9 2.65 -4.73 -0.85
N VAL A 10 2.18 -5.68 -1.65
CA VAL A 10 0.74 -5.93 -1.84
C VAL A 10 0.29 -6.93 -0.79
N ARG A 11 -0.77 -6.61 -0.05
CA ARG A 11 -1.35 -7.50 0.94
C ARG A 11 -2.81 -7.75 0.63
N LEU A 12 -3.14 -9.04 0.56
CA LEU A 12 -4.49 -9.53 0.37
C LEU A 12 -5.06 -9.93 1.74
N ARG A 13 -6.25 -9.45 2.08
CA ARG A 13 -6.97 -9.83 3.30
C ARG A 13 -8.33 -10.39 2.94
N LYS A 14 -8.62 -11.59 3.43
CA LYS A 14 -9.96 -12.17 3.33
C LYS A 14 -10.90 -11.41 4.27
N ALA A 15 -12.06 -10.99 3.79
CA ALA A 15 -13.09 -10.46 4.65
C ALA A 15 -13.59 -11.56 5.58
N GLU A 16 -13.76 -11.26 6.87
CA GLU A 16 -14.18 -12.25 7.87
C GLU A 16 -15.63 -12.70 7.63
N PHE A 17 -16.51 -11.76 7.27
CA PHE A 17 -17.94 -11.98 7.11
C PHE A 17 -18.44 -11.92 5.67
N LYS A 18 -17.55 -11.77 4.69
CA LYS A 18 -17.91 -11.68 3.26
C LYS A 18 -17.05 -12.62 2.43
N LYS A 19 -17.57 -13.06 1.28
CA LYS A 19 -16.80 -13.81 0.27
C LYS A 19 -15.95 -12.87 -0.60
N GLU A 20 -15.39 -11.83 0.02
CA GLU A 20 -14.65 -10.77 -0.65
C GLU A 20 -13.21 -10.76 -0.15
N TRP A 21 -12.31 -10.29 -1.01
CA TRP A 21 -10.93 -10.04 -0.65
C TRP A 21 -10.63 -8.55 -0.80
N TYR A 22 -9.98 -7.99 0.22
CA TYR A 22 -9.49 -6.62 0.22
C TYR A 22 -8.01 -6.60 -0.13
N VAL A 23 -7.63 -5.65 -0.97
CA VAL A 23 -6.23 -5.39 -1.33
C VAL A 23 -5.80 -4.06 -0.75
N TYR A 24 -4.62 -4.03 -0.15
CA TYR A 24 -3.93 -2.78 0.10
C TYR A 24 -2.47 -2.86 -0.29
N ILE A 25 -1.92 -1.72 -0.69
CA ILE A 25 -0.51 -1.56 -1.03
C ILE A 25 0.15 -0.77 0.09
N GLU A 26 1.27 -1.27 0.57
CA GLU A 26 2.13 -0.59 1.53
C GLU A 26 3.43 -0.18 0.84
N SER A 27 3.72 1.12 0.82
CA SER A 27 4.85 1.72 0.09
C SER A 27 5.80 2.44 1.05
N TYR A 28 7.11 2.16 0.96
CA TYR A 28 8.16 2.84 1.73
C TYR A 28 9.55 2.71 1.05
N PRO A 29 10.38 3.77 1.02
CA PRO A 29 10.08 5.15 1.40
C PRO A 29 9.25 5.88 0.33
N VAL A 30 8.31 6.75 0.74
CA VAL A 30 7.60 7.70 -0.14
C VAL A 30 7.97 9.12 0.30
N PHE A 31 8.36 9.97 -0.64
CA PHE A 31 8.68 11.38 -0.38
C PHE A 31 7.58 12.25 -0.97
N GLU A 32 7.15 13.27 -0.23
CA GLU A 32 6.19 14.27 -0.71
C GLU A 32 6.92 15.53 -1.16
N VAL A 33 6.28 16.30 -2.04
CA VAL A 33 6.75 17.64 -2.38
C VAL A 33 6.82 18.46 -1.08
N ASN A 34 7.99 19.03 -0.79
CA ASN A 34 8.31 19.78 0.42
C ASN A 34 8.48 18.97 1.73
N ASN A 35 8.60 17.63 1.66
CA ASN A 35 8.89 16.82 2.83
C ASN A 35 10.13 15.94 2.62
N GLU A 36 11.22 16.29 3.31
CA GLU A 36 12.48 15.55 3.25
C GLU A 36 12.43 14.21 4.00
N LYS A 37 11.47 14.03 4.91
CA LYS A 37 11.32 12.80 5.69
C LYS A 37 10.48 11.78 4.90
N PRO A 38 10.98 10.54 4.71
CA PRO A 38 10.22 9.51 4.03
C PRO A 38 9.04 9.07 4.89
N LYS A 39 7.85 8.98 4.27
CA LYS A 39 6.66 8.40 4.88
C LYS A 39 6.42 6.98 4.38
N ARG A 40 5.70 6.21 5.18
CA ARG A 40 5.11 4.93 4.80
C ARG A 40 3.66 5.17 4.44
N VAL A 41 3.26 4.82 3.23
CA VAL A 41 1.89 5.04 2.73
C VAL A 41 1.18 3.70 2.64
N ARG A 42 -0.07 3.65 3.08
CA ARG A 42 -0.96 2.50 2.92
C ARG A 42 -2.19 2.92 2.15
N GLU A 43 -2.36 2.37 0.96
CA GLU A 43 -3.50 2.65 0.10
C GLU A 43 -4.41 1.44 0.04
N TYR A 44 -5.68 1.64 0.40
CA TYR A 44 -6.71 0.62 0.28
C TYR A 44 -7.34 0.74 -1.09
N ILE A 45 -7.27 -0.32 -1.87
CA ILE A 45 -7.91 -0.37 -3.17
C ILE A 45 -9.37 -0.78 -2.91
N ASN A 46 -10.31 0.14 -3.11
CA ASN A 46 -11.75 -0.10 -3.00
C ASN A 46 -12.30 -0.94 -4.17
N ARG A 47 -11.54 -1.96 -4.59
CA ARG A 47 -11.95 -2.88 -5.65
C ARG A 47 -12.01 -4.28 -5.04
N VAL A 48 -13.18 -4.88 -5.12
CA VAL A 48 -13.37 -6.28 -4.78
C VAL A 48 -12.77 -7.12 -5.90
N LEU A 49 -11.81 -7.99 -5.56
CA LEU A 49 -11.36 -9.03 -6.49
C LEU A 49 -12.42 -10.13 -6.53
N VAL A 50 -13.19 -10.17 -7.61
CA VAL A 50 -14.11 -11.26 -7.93
C VAL A 50 -13.42 -12.15 -8.95
N ARG A 51 -13.42 -13.47 -8.70
CA ARG A 51 -12.82 -14.47 -9.59
C ARG A 51 -13.65 -14.65 -10.85
#